data_AF-A0A8J6TX96-F1
#
_entry.id   AF-A0A8J6TX96-F1
#
_cell.length_a   1.000
_cell.length_b   1.000
_cell.length_c   1.000
_cell.angle_alpha   90.00
_cell.angle_beta   90.00
_cell.angle_gamma   90.00
#
_symmetry.space_group_name_H-M   'P 1'
#
loop_
_entity.id
_entity.type
_entity.pdbx_description
1 polymer ?
#
loop_
_entity_poly.entity_id
_entity_poly.type
_entity_poly.pdbx_seq_one_letter_code
_entity_poly.pdbx_strand_id
1 'polypeptide(L)'
;MVHRGEIVEQAVRKSGIPIATIAKRLGKSRRWMYLMFENPDVPLEVIKRIGEIIYYDFHDEFPMISGKSQSYTDTGLEYNTTETAEHWKNKYFKLLEEYNELLKKIASGMSK
;
A
#
# COMPACT_ATOMS: atom_id res chain seq x y z
N MET A 1 18.14 10.54 -5.01
CA MET A 1 16.96 9.66 -4.99
C MET A 1 17.17 8.69 -3.83
N VAL A 2 16.20 8.53 -2.94
CA VAL A 2 16.37 7.68 -1.73
C VAL A 2 16.26 6.22 -2.13
N HIS A 3 17.29 5.42 -1.87
CA HIS A 3 17.31 3.99 -2.23
C HIS A 3 16.56 3.16 -1.17
N ARG A 4 15.27 2.88 -1.42
CA ARG A 4 14.39 2.24 -0.41
C ARG A 4 14.87 0.85 0.01
N GLY A 5 15.35 0.06 -0.94
CA GLY A 5 15.84 -1.29 -0.66
C GLY A 5 17.01 -1.34 0.32
N GLU A 6 17.89 -0.32 0.30
CA GLU A 6 19.08 -0.27 1.16
C GLU A 6 18.68 0.05 2.61
N ILE A 7 17.75 0.98 2.79
CA ILE A 7 17.18 1.32 4.11
C ILE A 7 16.50 0.08 4.73
N VAL A 8 15.71 -0.64 3.94
CA VAL A 8 15.05 -1.88 4.39
C VAL A 8 16.08 -2.93 4.75
N GLU A 9 17.14 -3.09 3.95
CA GLU A 9 18.23 -4.03 4.26
C GLU A 9 18.89 -3.70 5.60
N GLN A 10 19.21 -2.43 5.85
CA GLN A 10 19.81 -2.00 7.11
C GLN A 10 18.90 -2.32 8.31
N ALA A 11 17.60 -2.04 8.20
CA ALA A 11 16.63 -2.38 9.25
C ALA A 11 16.53 -3.90 9.46
N VAL A 12 16.46 -4.69 8.39
CA VAL A 12 16.44 -6.15 8.45
C VAL A 12 17.69 -6.70 9.13
N ARG A 13 18.88 -6.19 8.79
CA ARG A 13 20.14 -6.63 9.43
C ARG A 13 20.20 -6.24 10.90
N LYS A 14 19.74 -5.04 11.27
CA LYS A 14 19.66 -4.57 12.67
C LYS A 14 18.66 -5.36 13.51
N SER A 15 17.60 -5.89 12.89
CA SER A 15 16.58 -6.67 13.60
C SER A 15 17.08 -8.00 14.17
N GLY A 16 18.20 -8.52 13.66
CA GLY A 16 18.72 -9.84 14.03
C GLY A 16 17.88 -11.02 13.53
N ILE A 17 16.78 -10.78 12.82
CA ILE A 17 15.94 -11.83 12.25
C ILE A 17 16.59 -12.36 10.96
N PRO A 18 16.79 -13.68 10.82
CA PRO A 18 17.38 -14.24 9.61
C PRO A 18 16.56 -13.92 8.36
N ILE A 19 17.23 -13.49 7.29
CA ILE A 19 16.61 -13.17 5.99
C ILE A 19 15.75 -14.33 5.48
N ALA A 20 16.17 -15.58 5.72
CA ALA A 20 15.42 -16.78 5.35
C ALA A 20 14.04 -16.86 6.05
N THR A 21 13.96 -16.44 7.31
CA THR A 21 12.73 -16.42 8.09
C THR A 21 11.78 -15.36 7.57
N ILE A 22 12.29 -14.16 7.28
CA ILE A 22 11.52 -13.06 6.68
C ILE A 22 10.98 -13.49 5.31
N ALA A 23 11.83 -14.12 4.49
CA ALA A 23 11.45 -14.66 3.19
C ALA A 23 10.26 -15.61 3.27
N LYS A 24 10.34 -16.56 4.21
CA LYS A 24 9.30 -17.56 4.44
C LYS A 24 7.99 -16.92 4.88
N ARG A 25 8.03 -15.93 5.78
CA ARG A 25 6.85 -15.18 6.26
C ARG A 25 6.20 -14.32 5.16
N LEU A 26 7.01 -13.83 4.21
CA LEU A 26 6.52 -13.10 3.03
C LEU A 26 6.01 -14.02 1.90
N GLY A 27 6.24 -15.33 1.97
CA GLY A 27 5.94 -16.25 0.88
C GLY A 27 6.85 -16.01 -0.35
N LYS A 28 8.10 -15.58 -0.13
CA LYS A 28 9.08 -15.28 -1.19
C LYS A 28 10.37 -16.08 -1.00
N SER A 29 11.19 -16.15 -2.04
CA SER A 29 12.50 -16.81 -1.98
C SER A 29 13.55 -15.91 -1.34
N ARG A 30 14.63 -16.50 -0.80
CA ARG A 30 15.79 -15.72 -0.30
C ARG A 30 16.39 -14.81 -1.37
N ARG A 31 16.48 -15.33 -2.62
CA ARG A 31 16.97 -14.57 -3.78
C ARG A 31 16.12 -13.32 -4.02
N TRP A 32 14.80 -13.42 -3.85
CA TRP A 32 13.91 -12.27 -4.00
C TRP A 32 14.22 -11.16 -2.98
N MET A 33 14.62 -11.50 -1.74
CA MET A 33 15.03 -10.48 -0.76
C MET A 33 16.26 -9.72 -1.22
N TYR A 34 17.30 -10.42 -1.69
CA TYR A 34 18.52 -9.77 -2.14
C TYR A 34 18.27 -8.86 -3.35
N LEU A 35 17.48 -9.32 -4.32
CA LEU A 35 17.06 -8.48 -5.46
C LEU A 35 16.21 -7.28 -5.02
N MET A 36 15.39 -7.43 -3.98
CA MET A 36 14.58 -6.34 -3.45
C MET A 36 15.43 -5.30 -2.73
N PHE A 37 16.48 -5.70 -2.01
CA PHE A 37 17.41 -4.78 -1.37
C PHE A 37 18.19 -3.92 -2.37
N GLU A 38 18.50 -4.46 -3.55
CA GLU A 38 19.13 -3.74 -4.67
C GLU A 38 18.15 -2.83 -5.45
N ASN A 39 16.85 -2.85 -5.14
CA ASN A 39 15.85 -2.05 -5.83
C ASN A 39 15.66 -0.69 -5.15
N PRO A 40 15.89 0.45 -5.83
CA PRO A 40 15.66 1.77 -5.26
C PRO A 40 14.18 2.08 -5.02
N ASP A 41 13.28 1.48 -5.81
CA ASP A 41 11.84 1.79 -5.84
C ASP A 41 11.00 0.63 -5.25
N VAL A 42 11.32 0.24 -4.01
CA VAL A 42 10.53 -0.77 -3.30
C VAL A 42 9.09 -0.24 -3.02
N PRO A 43 8.04 -1.01 -3.34
CA PRO A 43 6.67 -0.64 -3.01
C PRO A 43 6.44 -0.51 -1.50
N LEU A 44 5.70 0.52 -1.07
CA LEU A 44 5.47 0.80 0.35
C LEU A 44 4.76 -0.36 1.09
N GLU A 45 3.88 -1.09 0.42
CA GLU A 45 3.21 -2.28 0.98
C GLU A 45 4.22 -3.36 1.40
N VAL A 46 5.26 -3.58 0.59
CA VAL A 46 6.33 -4.53 0.89
C VAL A 46 7.14 -4.06 2.10
N ILE A 47 7.47 -2.77 2.15
CA ILE A 47 8.22 -2.17 3.27
C ILE A 47 7.42 -2.32 4.57
N LYS A 48 6.12 -1.99 4.54
CA LYS A 48 5.23 -2.13 5.70
C LYS A 48 5.19 -3.57 6.21
N ARG A 49 4.99 -4.53 5.31
CA ARG A 49 4.92 -5.95 5.69
C ARG A 49 6.24 -6.49 6.24
N ILE A 50 7.37 -5.99 5.73
CA ILE A 50 8.69 -6.30 6.31
C ILE A 50 8.79 -5.69 7.72
N GLY A 51 8.41 -4.43 7.89
CA GLY A 51 8.39 -3.73 9.18
C GLY A 51 7.58 -4.49 10.25
N GLU A 52 6.40 -4.99 9.88
CA GLU A 52 5.57 -5.85 10.74
C GLU A 52 6.27 -7.16 11.14
N ILE A 53 7.04 -7.77 10.22
CA ILE A 53 7.77 -9.01 10.48
C ILE A 53 8.97 -8.78 11.42
N ILE A 54 9.65 -7.65 11.27
CA ILE A 54 10.86 -7.31 12.02
C ILE A 54 10.62 -6.40 13.24
N TYR A 55 9.37 -6.05 13.51
CA TYR A 55 8.95 -5.11 14.55
C TYR A 55 9.66 -3.75 14.45
N TYR A 56 9.77 -3.24 13.23
CA TYR A 56 10.41 -1.96 12.91
C TYR A 56 9.40 -1.00 12.28
N ASP A 57 9.34 0.23 12.79
CA ASP A 57 8.58 1.30 12.18
C ASP A 57 9.47 2.08 11.22
N PHE A 58 9.03 2.17 9.97
CA PHE A 58 9.74 2.83 8.87
C PHE A 58 9.29 4.28 8.67
N HIS A 59 8.48 4.82 9.59
CA HIS A 59 7.92 6.17 9.50
C HIS A 59 8.99 7.27 9.45
N ASP A 60 10.06 7.12 10.23
CA ASP A 60 11.14 8.11 10.33
C ASP A 60 11.96 8.21 9.03
N GLU A 61 12.19 7.08 8.35
CA GLU A 61 12.92 7.05 7.08
C GLU A 61 12.04 7.34 5.87
N PHE A 62 10.74 7.05 5.98
CA PHE A 62 9.78 7.28 4.93
C PHE A 62 8.52 7.97 5.49
N PRO A 63 8.54 9.30 5.62
CA PRO A 63 7.37 10.06 6.10
C PRO A 63 6.10 9.82 5.25
N MET A 64 6.26 9.42 3.98
CA MET A 64 5.15 9.01 3.09
C MET A 64 4.47 7.69 3.48
N ILE A 65 5.07 6.84 4.33
CA ILE A 65 4.44 5.63 4.89
C ILE A 65 3.38 5.99 5.94
N SER A 66 3.35 7.24 6.42
CA SER A 66 2.34 7.77 7.35
C SER A 66 0.92 7.91 6.78
N GLY A 67 0.67 7.42 5.57
CA GLY A 67 -0.69 7.17 5.10
C GLY A 67 -1.32 6.01 5.86
N LYS A 68 -1.75 6.28 7.10
CA LYS A 68 -2.59 5.45 7.99
C LYS A 68 -2.40 3.94 7.81
N SER A 69 -1.62 3.36 8.72
CA SER A 69 -1.76 1.94 9.05
C SER A 69 -3.22 1.66 9.40
N GLN A 70 -3.99 1.05 8.48
CA GLN A 70 -5.06 0.15 8.89
C GLN A 70 -4.38 -1.03 9.58
N SER A 71 -4.07 -0.83 10.85
CA SER A 71 -3.84 -1.89 11.80
C SER A 71 -5.22 -2.52 12.02
N TYR A 72 -5.41 -3.75 11.54
CA TYR A 72 -6.51 -4.59 12.00
C TYR A 72 -6.19 -5.03 13.42
N THR A 73 -6.29 -4.10 14.36
CA THR A 73 -6.39 -4.40 15.78
C THR A 73 -7.76 -3.96 16.22
N ASP A 74 -8.60 -4.97 16.37
CA ASP A 74 -9.86 -4.97 17.11
C ASP A 74 -9.62 -4.31 18.49
N THR A 75 -9.88 -3.02 18.59
CA THR A 75 -10.15 -2.32 19.85
C THR A 75 -10.73 -0.95 19.52
N GLY A 76 -11.98 -0.76 19.93
CA GLY A 76 -12.82 0.38 19.56
C GLY A 76 -12.18 1.72 19.85
N LEU A 77 -11.93 2.46 18.78
CA LEU A 77 -11.92 3.92 18.78
C LEU A 77 -12.56 4.37 17.45
N GLU A 78 -13.65 5.11 17.62
CA GLU A 78 -14.54 5.61 16.60
C GLU A 78 -13.89 6.83 15.93
N TYR A 79 -13.31 6.65 14.74
CA TYR A 79 -12.84 7.76 13.91
C TYR A 79 -13.68 7.79 12.64
N ASN A 80 -14.30 8.94 12.36
CA ASN A 80 -15.16 9.27 11.19
C ASN A 80 -14.46 9.00 9.84
N THR A 81 -14.28 7.72 9.50
CA THR A 81 -13.68 7.23 8.25
C THR A 81 -14.74 7.05 7.18
N THR A 82 -16.00 6.92 7.60
CA THR A 82 -17.19 6.85 6.75
C THR A 82 -17.30 8.07 5.85
N GLU A 83 -17.15 9.29 6.39
CA GLU A 83 -17.25 10.53 5.59
C GLU A 83 -16.24 10.59 4.44
N THR A 84 -14.99 10.14 4.68
CA THR A 84 -13.96 10.19 3.62
C THR A 84 -14.18 9.09 2.58
N ALA A 85 -14.51 7.87 2.99
CA ALA A 85 -14.77 6.77 2.07
C ALA A 85 -16.05 6.98 1.26
N GLU A 86 -17.11 7.48 1.89
CA GLU A 86 -18.37 7.83 1.22
C GLU A 86 -18.19 9.00 0.27
N HIS A 87 -17.36 10.00 0.60
CA HIS A 87 -17.06 11.11 -0.28
C HIS A 87 -16.45 10.64 -1.61
N TRP A 88 -15.44 9.78 -1.55
CA TRP A 88 -14.80 9.23 -2.76
C TRP A 88 -15.70 8.25 -3.51
N LYS A 89 -16.47 7.43 -2.79
CA LYS A 89 -17.48 6.53 -3.35
C LYS A 89 -18.52 7.32 -4.15
N ASN A 90 -19.10 8.37 -3.58
CA ASN A 90 -20.12 9.19 -4.23
C ASN A 90 -19.56 9.92 -5.45
N LYS A 91 -18.32 10.42 -5.38
CA LYS A 91 -17.64 11.02 -6.54
C LYS A 91 -17.47 10.02 -7.69
N TYR A 92 -17.13 8.77 -7.39
CA TYR A 92 -17.02 7.70 -8.38
C TYR A 92 -18.38 7.34 -8.99
N PHE A 93 -19.44 7.19 -8.17
CA PHE A 93 -20.79 6.91 -8.67
C PHE A 93 -21.30 8.01 -9.60
N LYS A 94 -21.13 9.28 -9.23
CA LYS A 94 -21.53 10.41 -10.08
C LYS A 94 -20.84 10.39 -11.44
N LEU A 95 -19.54 10.07 -11.46
CA LEU A 95 -18.79 9.96 -12.71
C LEU A 95 -19.32 8.83 -13.61
N LEU A 96 -19.67 7.68 -13.02
CA LEU A 96 -20.29 6.57 -13.75
C LEU A 96 -21.67 6.92 -14.31
N GLU A 97 -22.48 7.67 -13.57
CA GLU A 97 -23.79 8.13 -14.03
C GLU A 97 -23.64 9.10 -15.21
N GLU A 98 -22.78 10.11 -15.09
CA GLU A 98 -22.48 11.06 -16.19
C GLU A 98 -21.98 10.32 -17.44
N TYR A 99 -21.10 9.34 -17.27
CA TYR A 99 -20.60 8.52 -18.37
C TYR A 99 -21.71 7.68 -19.02
N ASN A 100 -22.57 7.05 -18.22
CA ASN A 100 -23.71 6.29 -18.72
C ASN A 100 -24.73 7.18 -19.45
N GLU A 101 -24.95 8.41 -19.00
CA GLU A 101 -25.78 9.37 -19.71
C GLU A 101 -25.19 9.76 -21.07
N LEU A 102 -23.88 10.00 -21.14
CA LEU A 102 -23.20 10.25 -22.40
C LEU A 102 -23.33 9.06 -23.35
N LEU A 103 -23.12 7.84 -22.87
CA LEU A 103 -23.33 6.62 -23.66
C LEU A 103 -24.77 6.50 -24.16
N LYS A 104 -25.77 6.79 -23.32
CA LYS A 104 -27.18 6.79 -23.73
C LYS A 104 -27.48 7.86 -24.77
N LYS A 105 -26.90 9.06 -24.66
CA LYS A 105 -27.04 10.13 -25.66
C LYS A 105 -26.42 9.73 -26.99
N ILE A 106 -25.25 9.10 -26.98
CA ILE A 106 -24.59 8.58 -28.18
C ILE A 106 -25.44 7.46 -28.80
N ALA A 107 -25.91 6.50 -28.01
CA ALA A 107 -26.75 5.40 -28.46
C ALA A 107 -28.10 5.88 -29.02
N SER A 108 -28.73 6.87 -28.37
CA SER A 108 -29.97 7.49 -28.85
C SER A 108 -29.77 8.39 -30.08
N GLY A 109 -28.58 8.98 -30.24
CA GLY A 109 -28.20 9.78 -31.40
C GLY A 109 -27.92 8.95 -32.66
N MET A 110 -27.59 7.66 -32.51
CA MET A 110 -27.40 6.73 -33.62
C MET A 110 -28.71 6.15 -34.19
N SER A 111 -29.87 6.51 -33.63
CA SER A 111 -31.20 6.02 -34.09
C SER A 111 -31.95 7.02 -35.00
N LYS A 112 -31.27 8.01 -35.59
CA LYS A 112 -31.86 8.90 -36.61
C LYS A 112 -31.06 8.90 -37.89
#